data_AF-A0A3C0ADT1-F1
#
_entry.id   AF-A0A3C0ADT1-F1
#
_cell.length_a   1.000
_cell.length_b   1.000
_cell.length_c   1.000
_cell.angle_alpha   90.00
_cell.angle_beta   90.00
_cell.angle_gamma   90.00
#
_symmetry.space_group_name_H-M   'P 1'
#
loop_
_entity.id
_entity.type
_entity.pdbx_description
1 polymer ?
#
loop_
_entity_poly.entity_id
_entity_poly.type
_entity_poly.pdbx_seq_one_letter_code
_entity_poly.pdbx_strand_id
1 'polypeptide(L)' 'PRLLLADEPTGNLDRINTEAIGKLLLEINQEQNTILICVTHSRELAVLFPQHQRLRDGSLVTETA' A
#
# COMPACT_ATOMS: atom_id res chain seq x y z
N PRO A 1 7.33 -13.34 -8.73
CA PRO A 1 5.92 -13.29 -9.19
C PRO A 1 5.73 -12.04 -10.06
N ARG A 2 4.73 -11.97 -10.96
CA ARG A 2 4.53 -10.74 -11.76
C ARG A 2 3.66 -9.69 -11.03
N LEU A 3 2.82 -10.14 -10.09
CA LEU A 3 1.86 -9.34 -9.35
C LEU A 3 1.85 -9.79 -7.89
N LEU A 4 1.86 -8.84 -6.97
CA LEU A 4 1.67 -8.99 -5.54
C LEU A 4 0.44 -8.16 -5.13
N LEU A 5 -0.55 -8.84 -4.57
CA LEU A 5 -1.77 -8.23 -4.04
C LEU A 5 -1.70 -8.32 -2.52
N ALA A 6 -1.79 -7.18 -1.84
CA ALA A 6 -1.82 -7.09 -0.39
C ALA A 6 -3.15 -6.45 0.05
N ASP A 7 -4.05 -7.23 0.62
CA ASP A 7 -5.33 -6.76 1.14
C ASP A 7 -5.23 -6.58 2.66
N GLU A 8 -5.33 -5.33 3.12
CA GLU A 8 -5.19 -4.93 4.54
C GLU A 8 -3.97 -5.55 5.26
N PRO A 9 -2.73 -5.40 4.73
CA PRO A 9 -1.55 -6.10 5.26
C PRO A 9 -1.14 -5.68 6.69
N THR A 10 -1.73 -4.61 7.23
CA THR A 10 -1.35 -4.02 8.51
C THR A 10 -2.53 -3.83 9.48
N GLY A 11 -3.70 -4.42 9.23
CA GLY A 11 -4.94 -4.13 9.97
C GLY A 11 -4.91 -4.33 11.49
N ASN A 12 -3.91 -5.05 12.02
CA ASN A 12 -3.73 -5.30 13.46
C ASN A 12 -2.36 -4.84 14.01
N LEU A 13 -1.59 -4.08 13.23
CA LEU A 13 -0.25 -3.65 13.61
C LEU A 13 -0.25 -2.25 14.21
N ASP A 14 0.68 -2.01 15.14
CA ASP A 14 0.98 -0.65 15.56
C ASP A 14 1.64 0.14 14.41
N ARG A 15 1.79 1.46 14.61
CA ARG A 15 2.35 2.38 13.62
C ARG A 15 3.76 2.00 13.17
N ILE A 16 4.62 1.55 14.09
CA ILE A 16 6.02 1.21 13.80
C ILE A 16 6.06 -0.03 12.89
N ASN A 17 5.29 -1.05 13.24
CA ASN A 17 5.20 -2.28 12.48
C ASN A 17 4.52 -2.06 11.12
N THR A 18 3.53 -1.16 11.04
CA THR A 18 2.89 -0.75 9.78
C THR A 18 3.90 -0.14 8.80
N GLU A 19 4.72 0.80 9.27
CA GLU A 19 5.77 1.41 8.44
C GLU A 19 6.80 0.38 7.97
N ALA A 20 7.22 -0.55 8.86
CA ALA A 20 8.17 -1.59 8.53
C ALA A 20 7.65 -2.54 7.44
N ILE A 21 6.39 -2.98 7.55
CA ILE A 21 5.74 -3.83 6.54
C ILE A 21 5.61 -3.08 5.20
N GLY A 22 5.22 -1.79 5.22
CA GLY A 22 5.14 -0.99 4.01
C GLY A 22 6.48 -0.89 3.27
N LYS A 23 7.57 -0.65 4.00
CA LYS A 23 8.92 -0.62 3.41
C LYS A 23 9.33 -1.97 2.82
N LEU A 24 9.09 -3.06 3.54
CA LEU A 24 9.40 -4.41 3.06
C LEU A 24 8.66 -4.74 1.75
N LEU A 25 7.37 -4.40 1.66
CA LEU A 25 6.59 -4.63 0.44
C LEU A 25 7.15 -3.84 -0.75
N LEU A 26 7.58 -2.59 -0.53
CA LEU A 26 8.20 -1.76 -1.56
C LEU A 26 9.59 -2.27 -1.97
N GLU A 27 10.38 -2.76 -1.02
CA GLU A 27 11.69 -3.39 -1.31
C GLU A 27 11.50 -4.63 -2.20
N ILE A 28 10.58 -5.53 -1.84
CA ILE A 28 10.26 -6.72 -2.64
C ILE A 28 9.78 -6.32 -4.04
N ASN A 29 8.96 -5.25 -4.11
CA ASN A 29 8.47 -4.73 -5.39
C ASN A 29 9.62 -4.31 -6.31
N GLN A 30 10.58 -3.55 -5.79
CA GLN A 30 11.74 -3.04 -6.51
C GLN A 30 12.72 -4.15 -6.90
N GLU A 31 13.08 -5.02 -5.96
CA GLU A 31 14.06 -6.09 -6.19
C GLU A 31 13.59 -7.11 -7.21
N GLN A 32 12.30 -7.49 -7.15
CA GLN A 32 11.74 -8.52 -8.03
C GLN A 32 11.06 -7.93 -9.26
N ASN A 33 11.07 -6.60 -9.42
CA ASN A 33 10.44 -5.87 -10.51
C ASN A 33 8.98 -6.30 -10.75
N THR A 34 8.23 -6.37 -9.66
CA THR A 34 6.83 -6.86 -9.66
C THR A 34 5.84 -5.72 -9.78
N ILE A 35 4.57 -6.02 -10.03
CA ILE A 35 3.49 -5.07 -9.80
C ILE A 35 3.00 -5.29 -8.37
N LEU A 36 2.94 -4.23 -7.56
CA LEU A 36 2.39 -4.27 -6.19
C LEU A 36 1.11 -3.44 -6.14
N ILE A 37 0.01 -4.07 -5.73
CA ILE A 37 -1.26 -3.39 -5.41
C ILE A 37 -1.57 -3.66 -3.95
N CYS A 38 -1.73 -2.60 -3.18
CA CYS A 38 -2.06 -2.66 -1.76
C CYS A 38 -3.41 -1.97 -1.52
N VAL A 39 -4.30 -2.65 -0.80
CA VAL A 39 -5.56 -2.09 -0.29
C VAL A 39 -5.39 -1.90 1.21
N THR A 40 -5.70 -0.70 1.71
CA THR A 40 -5.59 -0.41 3.14
C THR A 40 -6.50 0.75 3.56
N HIS A 41 -7.00 0.69 4.79
CA HIS A 41 -7.60 1.82 5.49
C HIS A 41 -6.57 2.74 6.16
N SER A 42 -5.28 2.35 6.23
CA SER A 42 -4.22 3.16 6.85
C SER A 42 -3.69 4.22 5.89
N ARG A 43 -3.92 5.49 6.23
CA ARG A 43 -3.32 6.61 5.50
C ARG A 43 -1.79 6.62 5.61
N GLU A 44 -1.27 6.22 6.76
CA GLU A 44 0.18 6.15 7.04
C GLU A 44 0.89 5.15 6.13
N LEU A 45 0.25 4.00 5.87
CA LEU A 45 0.76 3.03 4.91
C LEU A 45 0.64 3.57 3.48
N ALA A 46 -0.51 4.15 3.12
CA ALA A 46 -0.77 4.65 1.77
C ALA A 46 0.24 5.73 1.31
N VAL A 47 0.67 6.63 2.21
CA VAL A 47 1.63 7.70 1.87
C VAL A 47 3.05 7.18 1.62
N LEU A 48 3.37 5.95 2.02
CA LEU A 48 4.66 5.32 1.67
C LEU A 48 4.70 4.90 0.20
N PHE A 49 3.55 4.72 -0.44
CA PHE A 49 3.48 4.32 -1.84
C PHE A 49 3.69 5.52 -2.76
N PRO A 50 4.42 5.36 -3.88
CA PRO A 50 4.65 6.44 -4.85
C PRO A 50 3.35 7.00 -5.44
N GLN A 51 2.32 6.15 -5.55
CA GLN A 51 0.99 6.51 -6.01
C GLN A 51 -0.03 5.88 -5.07
N HIS A 52 -1.03 6.66 -4.68
CA HIS A 52 -2.19 6.18 -3.94
C HIS A 52 -3.44 6.91 -4.43
N GLN A 53 -4.56 6.20 -4.42
CA GLN A 53 -5.88 6.74 -4.74
C GLN A 53 -6.85 6.28 -3.68
N ARG A 54 -7.91 7.06 -3.48
CA ARG A 54 -8.96 6.69 -2.52
C ARG A 54 -10.12 6.05 -3.27
N LEU A 55 -10.64 4.94 -2.78
CA LEU A 55 -11.86 4.35 -3.31
C LEU A 55 -13.05 4.98 -2.58
N ARG A 56 -13.97 5.59 -3.33
CA ARG A 56 -15.20 6.20 -2.81
C ARG A 56 -16.36 5.79 -3.70
N ASP A 57 -17.40 5.20 -3.10
CA ASP A 57 -18.63 4.80 -3.80
C ASP A 57 -18.35 3.95 -5.06
N GLY A 58 -17.37 3.03 -4.96
CA GLY A 58 -16.95 2.16 -6.07
C GLY A 58 -16.07 2.83 -7.14
N SER A 59 -15.73 4.12 -6.97
CA SER A 59 -14.90 4.89 -7.91
C SER A 59 -13.58 5.30 -7.28
N LEU A 60 -12.49 5.21 -8.04
CA LEU A 60 -11.20 5.74 -7.61
C LEU A 60 -11.17 7.26 -7.78
N VAL A 61 -10.83 7.97 -6.70
CA VAL A 61 -10.70 9.42 -6.69
C VAL A 61 -9.26 9.80 -6.34
N THR A 62 -8.72 10.76 -7.07
CA THR A 62 -7.43 11.39 -6.76
C THR A 62 -7.65 12.36 -5.61
N GLU A 63 -6.99 12.13 -4.48
CA GLU A 63 -6.94 13.14 -3.42
C GLU A 63 -6.03 14.27 -3.93
N THR A 64 -6.64 15.39 -4.36
CA THR A 64 -5.88 16.60 -4.70
C THR A 64 -5.56 17.28 -3.38
N ALA A 65 -4.28 17.53 -3.11
CA ALA A 65 -3.80 18.17 -1.90
C ALA A 65 -4.48 19.52 -1.64
#